data_AF-A0A397N306-F1
#
_entry.id   AF-A0A397N306-F1
#
_cell.length_a   1.000
_cell.length_b   1.000
_cell.length_c   1.000
_cell.angle_alpha   90.00
_cell.angle_beta   90.00
_cell.angle_gamma   90.00
#
_symmetry.space_group_name_H-M   'P 1'
#
loop_
_entity.id
_entity.type
_entity.pdbx_description
1 polymer ?
#
loop_
_entity_poly.entity_id
_entity_poly.type
_entity_poly.pdbx_seq_one_letter_code
_entity_poly.pdbx_strand_id
1 'polypeptide(L)'
;MIKQLLTATAFFVVATAQAEPHGNCVTNELDDRLITADLAIAVGNCHLARASDEGEAISALEYAHSWFLQAQALGSSQARQGLDVVEGKLAQAGQAHD
;
A
#
# COMPACT_ATOMS: atom_id res chain seq x y z
N MET A 1 -12.57 40.08 -33.61
CA MET A 1 -12.00 38.71 -33.66
C MET A 1 -10.88 38.61 -32.63
N ILE A 2 -11.15 38.03 -31.46
CA ILE A 2 -10.13 37.62 -30.49
C ILE A 2 -10.44 36.17 -30.11
N LYS A 3 -9.49 35.30 -30.40
CA LYS A 3 -9.53 33.85 -30.24
C LYS A 3 -8.97 33.57 -28.85
N GLN A 4 -9.81 33.25 -27.87
CA GLN A 4 -9.34 32.76 -26.57
C GLN A 4 -9.63 31.27 -26.48
N LEU A 5 -8.61 30.49 -26.85
CA LEU A 5 -8.54 29.07 -26.54
C LEU A 5 -8.22 28.97 -25.05
N LEU A 6 -9.24 28.67 -24.24
CA LEU A 6 -9.08 28.29 -22.85
C LEU A 6 -8.50 26.88 -22.80
N THR A 7 -7.19 26.80 -22.64
CA THR A 7 -6.48 25.56 -22.34
C THR A 7 -6.88 25.13 -20.92
N ALA A 8 -7.87 24.25 -20.81
CA ALA A 8 -8.20 23.60 -19.55
C ALA A 8 -7.14 22.53 -19.26
N THR A 9 -6.06 22.93 -18.61
CA THR A 9 -5.14 21.98 -17.95
C THR A 9 -5.88 21.40 -16.76
N ALA A 10 -6.56 20.27 -16.98
CA ALA A 10 -6.97 19.39 -15.90
C ALA A 10 -5.70 18.83 -15.26
N PHE A 11 -5.21 19.50 -14.22
CA PHE A 11 -4.30 18.90 -13.27
C PHE A 11 -5.08 17.77 -12.58
N PHE A 12 -4.89 16.55 -13.05
CA PHE A 12 -5.18 15.38 -12.24
C PHE A 12 -4.28 15.47 -11.01
N VAL A 13 -4.82 16.06 -9.95
CA VAL A 13 -4.30 15.86 -8.60
C VAL A 13 -4.42 14.37 -8.38
N VAL A 14 -3.30 13.66 -8.52
CA VAL A 14 -3.17 12.31 -8.00
C VAL A 14 -3.52 12.47 -6.52
N ALA A 15 -4.69 11.97 -6.14
CA ALA A 15 -5.05 11.86 -4.75
C ALA A 15 -3.98 10.94 -4.16
N THR A 16 -2.94 11.53 -3.58
CA THR A 16 -2.17 10.86 -2.56
C THR A 16 -3.20 10.62 -1.47
N ALA A 17 -3.75 9.39 -1.45
CA ALA A 17 -4.41 8.87 -0.28
C ALA A 17 -3.34 8.87 0.81
N GLN A 18 -3.16 10.04 1.43
CA GLN A 18 -2.52 10.16 2.72
C GLN A 18 -3.48 9.43 3.63
N ALA A 19 -3.24 8.14 3.82
CA ALA A 19 -3.88 7.36 4.87
C ALA A 19 -3.77 8.23 6.12
N GLU A 20 -4.93 8.60 6.68
CA GLU A 20 -4.98 9.40 7.89
C GLU A 20 -4.10 8.72 8.95
N PRO A 21 -3.36 9.48 9.79
CA PRO A 21 -2.22 8.93 10.51
C PRO A 21 -2.59 7.83 11.53
N HIS A 22 -3.88 7.63 11.83
CA HIS A 22 -4.35 6.76 12.90
C HIS A 22 -5.66 6.01 12.56
N GLY A 23 -6.03 5.91 11.28
CA GLY A 23 -7.24 5.19 10.85
C GLY A 23 -6.95 3.70 10.70
N ASN A 24 -7.59 2.85 11.51
CA ASN A 24 -7.49 1.38 11.46
C ASN A 24 -7.33 0.86 10.02
N CYS A 25 -6.13 0.39 9.67
CA CYS A 25 -5.91 -0.29 8.40
C CYS A 25 -6.96 -1.39 8.25
N VAL A 26 -7.48 -1.57 7.03
CA VAL A 26 -8.48 -2.61 6.78
C VAL A 26 -7.89 -3.96 7.19
N THR A 27 -8.50 -4.56 8.20
CA THR A 27 -8.15 -5.89 8.74
C THR A 27 -9.21 -6.93 8.42
N ASN A 28 -10.44 -6.49 8.10
CA ASN A 28 -11.50 -7.40 7.72
C ASN A 28 -11.23 -7.87 6.29
N GLU A 29 -11.09 -9.18 6.14
CA GLU A 29 -11.01 -9.85 4.85
C GLU A 29 -12.24 -9.42 4.04
N LEU A 30 -11.99 -8.55 3.07
CA LEU A 30 -13.00 -8.11 2.11
C LEU A 30 -13.42 -9.32 1.29
N ASP A 31 -14.66 -9.33 0.79
CA ASP A 31 -15.05 -10.33 -0.22
C ASP A 31 -14.03 -10.30 -1.36
N ASP A 32 -13.43 -11.46 -1.67
CA ASP A 32 -12.39 -11.61 -2.69
C ASP A 32 -12.78 -10.98 -4.03
N ARG A 33 -14.09 -10.96 -4.34
CA ARG A 33 -14.63 -10.36 -5.57
C ARG A 33 -14.51 -8.84 -5.61
N LEU A 34 -14.34 -8.20 -4.47
CA LEU A 34 -14.18 -6.75 -4.32
C LEU A 34 -12.70 -6.35 -4.24
N ILE A 35 -11.77 -7.31 -4.15
CA ILE A 35 -10.35 -7.03 -4.04
C ILE A 35 -9.79 -6.67 -5.42
N THR A 36 -9.45 -5.40 -5.57
CA THR A 36 -8.72 -4.90 -6.74
C THR A 36 -7.22 -4.79 -6.42
N ALA A 37 -6.40 -4.73 -7.46
CA ALA A 37 -4.97 -4.56 -7.29
C ALA A 37 -4.64 -3.25 -6.54
N ASP A 38 -5.34 -2.16 -6.85
CA ASP A 38 -5.16 -0.86 -6.19
C ASP A 38 -5.56 -0.89 -4.71
N LEU A 39 -6.65 -1.59 -4.39
CA LEU A 39 -7.08 -1.79 -3.00
C LEU A 39 -6.05 -2.60 -2.23
N ALA A 40 -5.55 -3.69 -2.81
CA ALA A 40 -4.53 -4.51 -2.20
C ALA A 40 -3.22 -3.72 -1.96
N ILE A 41 -2.80 -2.86 -2.90
CA ILE A 41 -1.68 -1.93 -2.69
C ILE A 41 -1.95 -0.95 -1.54
N ALA A 42 -3.13 -0.33 -1.51
CA ALA A 42 -3.48 0.63 -0.47
C ALA A 42 -3.47 0.00 0.94
N VAL A 43 -4.03 -1.20 1.08
CA VAL A 43 -4.07 -1.92 2.36
C VAL A 43 -2.67 -2.40 2.76
N GLY A 44 -1.88 -2.93 1.80
CA GLY A 44 -0.49 -3.32 2.05
C GLY A 44 0.38 -2.14 2.55
N ASN A 45 0.25 -0.98 1.91
CA ASN A 45 0.95 0.24 2.33
C ASN A 45 0.51 0.72 3.72
N CYS A 46 -0.78 0.60 4.05
CA CYS A 46 -1.27 0.96 5.38
C CYS A 46 -0.62 0.11 6.48
N HIS A 47 -0.61 -1.22 6.29
CA HIS A 47 0.01 -2.13 7.25
C HIS A 47 1.53 -1.99 7.33
N LEU A 48 2.20 -1.67 6.23
CA LEU A 48 3.63 -1.35 6.22
C LEU A 48 3.95 -0.07 7.02
N ALA A 49 3.12 0.97 6.87
CA ALA A 49 3.28 2.19 7.65
C ALA A 49 3.04 1.92 9.14
N ARG A 50 1.96 1.21 9.48
CA ARG A 50 1.66 0.78 10.85
C ARG A 50 2.80 -0.02 11.47
N ALA A 51 3.39 -0.96 10.73
CA ALA A 51 4.53 -1.74 11.21
C ALA A 51 5.68 -0.83 11.63
N SER A 52 5.96 0.22 10.84
CA SER A 52 7.03 1.17 11.14
C SER A 52 6.73 1.99 12.40
N ASP A 53 5.47 2.40 12.60
CA ASP A 53 5.04 3.15 13.79
C ASP A 53 5.05 2.30 15.08
N GLU A 54 4.81 0.99 14.95
CA GLU A 54 4.80 0.02 16.06
C GLU A 54 6.18 -0.62 16.32
N GLY A 55 7.26 -0.08 15.76
CA GLY A 55 8.62 -0.59 15.98
C GLY A 55 8.93 -1.89 15.24
N GLU A 56 8.53 -1.96 13.96
CA GLU A 56 8.63 -3.14 13.09
C GLU A 56 7.80 -4.33 13.60
N ALA A 57 6.55 -4.08 13.98
CA ALA A 57 5.64 -5.13 14.42
C ALA A 57 5.49 -6.23 13.34
N ILE A 58 6.02 -7.43 13.63
CA ILE A 58 6.09 -8.56 12.69
C ILE A 58 4.73 -8.89 12.10
N SER A 59 3.68 -8.92 12.91
CA SER A 59 2.32 -9.21 12.43
C SER A 59 1.81 -8.18 11.42
N ALA A 60 2.16 -6.89 11.57
CA ALA A 60 1.77 -5.87 10.61
C ALA A 60 2.58 -5.99 9.31
N LEU A 61 3.86 -6.39 9.39
CA LEU A 61 4.67 -6.71 8.21
C LEU A 61 4.12 -7.93 7.46
N GLU A 62 3.72 -8.99 8.16
CA GLU A 62 3.11 -10.18 7.55
C GLU A 62 1.77 -9.86 6.86
N TYR A 63 0.95 -9.00 7.46
CA TYR A 63 -0.26 -8.48 6.83
C TYR A 63 0.06 -7.65 5.58
N ALA A 64 1.03 -6.74 5.65
CA ALA A 64 1.46 -5.98 4.47
C ALA A 64 1.94 -6.91 3.34
N HIS A 65 2.69 -7.95 3.69
CA HIS A 65 3.20 -8.95 2.75
C HIS A 65 2.07 -9.66 2.00
N SER A 66 1.06 -10.17 2.71
CA SER A 66 -0.05 -10.91 2.08
C SER A 66 -0.84 -10.04 1.10
N TRP A 67 -1.06 -8.76 1.43
CA TRP A 67 -1.72 -7.80 0.56
C TRP A 67 -0.89 -7.44 -0.68
N PHE A 68 0.43 -7.33 -0.56
CA PHE A 68 1.28 -7.14 -1.74
C PHE A 68 1.34 -8.38 -2.64
N LEU A 69 1.32 -9.60 -2.07
CA LEU A 69 1.19 -10.82 -2.87
C LEU A 69 -0.14 -10.85 -3.64
N GLN A 70 -1.24 -10.46 -2.98
CA GLN A 70 -2.55 -10.34 -3.62
C GLN A 70 -2.53 -9.29 -4.76
N ALA A 71 -1.92 -8.13 -4.53
CA ALA A 71 -1.77 -7.11 -5.56
C ALA A 71 -0.94 -7.61 -6.76
N GLN A 72 0.12 -8.38 -6.52
CA GLN A 72 0.92 -9.00 -7.58
C GLN A 72 0.10 -10.04 -8.37
N ALA A 73 -0.66 -10.90 -7.68
CA ALA A 73 -1.54 -11.88 -8.32
C ALA A 73 -2.61 -11.22 -9.20
N LEU A 74 -3.06 -10.02 -8.83
CA LEU A 74 -3.99 -9.19 -9.59
C LEU A 74 -3.32 -8.34 -10.68
N GLY A 75 -1.99 -8.46 -10.87
CA GLY A 75 -1.25 -7.83 -11.96
C GLY A 75 -0.65 -6.46 -11.65
N SER A 76 -0.61 -6.02 -10.39
CA SER A 76 0.06 -4.76 -10.03
C SER A 76 1.58 -4.92 -10.08
N SER A 77 2.24 -4.12 -10.93
CA SER A 77 3.70 -4.01 -10.96
C SER A 77 4.26 -3.29 -9.73
N GLN A 78 3.47 -2.42 -9.10
CA GLN A 78 3.85 -1.68 -7.89
C GLN A 78 4.05 -2.61 -6.68
N ALA A 79 3.37 -3.75 -6.67
CA ALA A 79 3.45 -4.73 -5.59
C ALA A 79 4.87 -5.20 -5.30
N ARG A 80 5.72 -5.30 -6.34
CA ARG A 80 7.10 -5.78 -6.18
C ARG A 80 7.91 -4.90 -5.23
N GLN A 81 7.77 -3.58 -5.36
CA GLN A 81 8.48 -2.64 -4.48
C GLN A 81 8.04 -2.81 -3.02
N GLY A 82 6.74 -3.02 -2.78
CA GLY A 82 6.21 -3.28 -1.43
C GLY A 82 6.74 -4.60 -0.84
N LEU A 83 6.78 -5.67 -1.65
CA LEU A 83 7.35 -6.97 -1.26
C LEU A 83 8.82 -6.84 -0.88
N ASP A 84 9.64 -6.19 -1.71
CA ASP A 84 11.08 -6.02 -1.45
C ASP A 84 11.33 -5.31 -0.11
N VAL A 85 10.51 -4.29 0.24
CA VAL A 85 10.61 -3.58 1.52
C VAL A 85 10.21 -4.48 2.70
N VAL A 86 9.08 -5.18 2.58
CA VAL A 86 8.55 -6.02 3.67
C VAL A 86 9.45 -7.23 3.92
N GLU A 87 9.93 -7.91 2.89
CA GLU A 87 10.87 -9.03 2.99
C GLU A 87 12.17 -8.59 3.69
N GLY A 88 12.69 -7.42 3.35
CA GLY A 88 13.87 -6.85 3.98
C GLY A 88 13.67 -6.56 5.47
N LYS A 89 12.51 -6.04 5.87
CA LYS A 89 12.18 -5.77 7.28
C LYS A 89 11.94 -7.05 8.08
N LEU A 90 11.24 -8.02 7.51
CA LEU A 90 11.03 -9.34 8.14
C LEU A 90 12.35 -10.08 8.38
N ALA A 91 13.28 -10.04 7.42
CA ALA A 91 14.59 -10.64 7.59
C ALA A 91 15.40 -10.00 8.74
N GLN A 92 15.32 -8.67 8.89
CA GLN A 92 15.96 -7.95 9.99
C GLN A 92 15.33 -8.29 11.35
N ALA A 93 14.00 -8.40 11.41
CA ALA A 93 13.30 -8.81 12.61
C ALA A 93 13.70 -10.24 13.04
N GLY A 94 13.80 -11.17 12.09
CA GLY A 94 14.27 -12.54 12.37
C GLY A 94 15.70 -12.58 12.94
N GLN A 95 16.62 -11.78 12.40
CA GLN A 95 18.00 -11.70 12.88
C GLN A 95 18.16 -11.04 14.25
N ALA A 96 17.23 -10.16 14.66
CA ALA A 96 17.26 -9.51 15.97
C ALA A 96 16.80 -10.43 17.11
N HIS A 97 16.19 -11.57 16.79
CA HIS A 97 15.66 -12.54 17.75
C HIS A 97 16.49 -13.82 17.88
N ASP A 98 17.59 -13.96 17.11
CA ASP A 98 18.60 -15.02 17.22
C ASP A 98 19.75 -14.63 18.17
#